data_AF-A0A1S4CLW8-F1
#
_entry.id   AF-A0A1S4CLW8-F1
#
_cell.length_a   1.000
_cell.length_b   1.000
_cell.length_c   1.000
_cell.angle_alpha   90.00
_cell.angle_beta   90.00
_cell.angle_gamma   90.00
#
_symmetry.space_group_name_H-M   'P 1'
#
loop_
_entity.id
_entity.type
_entity.pdbx_description
1 polymer ?
#
loop_
_entity_poly.entity_id
_entity_poly.type
_entity_poly.pdbx_seq_one_letter_code
_entity_poly.pdbx_strand_id
1 'polypeptide(L)'
;MWDTMIEKLKVIVFEHEGKDLITGQSNCFATIQGILVARWNKSNTPLHCMAHSLVPKYYHESWLKGESNGLRRLAPNEDIEISQNRLKCFQRYFKDPNDLKKSSLEYGAFCCGNGYFGEPHVIDAMGYEEPLSRWANHGVNVPLLQSLAYKLLSQPASSSCCERNWSTFSLIHSIKRNKLATSRVEDLVFIHYNLRLLSRRKEKYTSGPSKYWDLGGDYFNIDESINDLVELSIDESQLEGVFFEDEVQDLQEFDIEEIEEDDL
;
A
#
# COMPACT_ATOMS: atom_id res chain seq x y z
N MET A 1 -5.58 -5.62 -17.35
CA MET A 1 -5.51 -4.52 -16.36
C MET A 1 -4.12 -3.90 -16.32
N TRP A 2 -3.07 -4.72 -16.23
CA TRP A 2 -1.68 -4.25 -16.33
C TRP A 2 -1.35 -3.68 -17.71
N ASP A 3 -1.68 -4.39 -18.78
CA ASP A 3 -1.41 -3.94 -20.15
C ASP A 3 -2.11 -2.60 -20.45
N THR A 4 -3.35 -2.44 -19.98
CA THR A 4 -4.10 -1.18 -20.10
C THR A 4 -3.48 -0.02 -19.32
N MET A 5 -2.81 -0.28 -18.19
CA MET A 5 -2.09 0.75 -17.44
C MET A 5 -0.79 1.14 -18.15
N ILE A 6 -0.05 0.16 -18.68
CA ILE A 6 1.17 0.39 -19.47
C ILE A 6 0.83 1.21 -20.72
N GLU A 7 -0.27 0.91 -21.41
CA GLU A 7 -0.71 1.69 -22.57
C GLU A 7 -1.08 3.13 -22.20
N LYS A 8 -1.80 3.35 -21.08
CA LYS A 8 -2.09 4.71 -20.58
C LYS A 8 -0.81 5.49 -20.25
N LEU A 9 0.13 4.84 -19.57
CA LEU A 9 1.45 5.44 -19.28
C LEU A 9 2.22 5.76 -20.55
N LYS A 10 2.15 4.88 -21.56
CA LYS A 10 2.77 5.11 -22.86
C LYS A 10 2.23 6.38 -23.50
N VAL A 11 0.90 6.56 -23.51
CA VAL A 11 0.25 7.76 -24.05
C VAL A 11 0.77 9.03 -23.37
N ILE A 12 0.73 9.07 -22.04
CA ILE A 12 1.15 10.24 -21.26
C ILE A 12 2.62 10.60 -21.52
N VAL A 13 3.51 9.61 -21.49
CA VAL A 13 4.96 9.84 -21.69
C VAL A 13 5.25 10.28 -23.12
N PHE A 14 4.59 9.69 -24.12
CA PHE A 14 4.82 10.02 -25.52
C PHE A 14 4.26 11.39 -25.89
N GLU A 15 3.10 11.78 -25.36
CA GLU A 15 2.56 13.13 -25.50
C GLU A 15 3.50 14.17 -24.89
N HIS A 16 4.01 13.92 -23.68
CA HIS A 16 4.97 14.81 -23.03
C HIS A 16 6.30 14.92 -23.78
N GLU A 17 6.77 13.84 -24.41
CA GLU A 17 7.99 13.84 -25.22
C GLU A 17 7.76 14.33 -26.67
N GLY A 18 6.53 14.62 -27.08
CA GLY A 18 6.19 15.00 -28.45
C GLY A 18 6.47 13.90 -29.48
N LYS A 19 6.35 12.62 -29.08
CA LYS A 19 6.68 11.46 -29.92
C LYS A 19 5.44 10.77 -30.45
N ASP A 20 5.56 10.22 -31.66
CA ASP A 20 4.50 9.40 -32.26
C ASP A 20 4.30 8.09 -31.50
N LEU A 21 3.05 7.75 -31.16
CA LEU A 21 2.70 6.57 -30.37
C LEU A 21 2.98 5.23 -31.07
N ILE A 22 3.00 5.22 -32.40
CA ILE A 22 3.07 4.01 -33.22
C ILE A 22 4.52 3.71 -33.61
N THR A 23 5.29 4.74 -33.94
CA THR A 23 6.65 4.64 -34.52
C THR A 23 7.73 5.26 -33.65
N GLY A 24 7.37 6.09 -32.68
CA GLY A 24 8.31 6.74 -31.77
C GLY A 24 8.97 5.77 -30.80
N GLN A 25 10.22 6.07 -30.43
CA GLN A 25 10.94 5.35 -29.38
C GLN A 25 11.22 6.31 -28.22
N SER A 26 10.88 5.88 -27.00
CA SER A 26 11.13 6.63 -25.78
C SER A 26 12.00 5.83 -24.82
N ASN A 27 13.22 6.33 -24.58
CA ASN A 27 14.10 5.77 -23.56
C ASN A 27 13.51 5.93 -22.15
N CYS A 28 12.77 7.02 -21.90
CA CYS A 28 12.06 7.25 -20.64
C CYS A 28 10.98 6.18 -20.43
N PHE A 29 10.09 6.00 -21.41
CA PHE A 29 9.07 4.96 -21.35
C PHE A 29 9.67 3.57 -21.21
N ALA A 30 10.71 3.22 -22.00
CA ALA A 30 11.37 1.93 -21.91
C ALA A 30 11.95 1.67 -20.49
N THR A 31 12.53 2.70 -19.88
CA THR A 31 13.06 2.62 -18.51
C THR A 31 11.93 2.42 -17.50
N ILE A 32 10.87 3.23 -17.57
CA ILE A 32 9.69 3.13 -16.68
C ILE A 32 9.03 1.77 -16.84
N GLN A 33 8.80 1.32 -18.06
CA GLN A 33 8.23 0.00 -18.36
C GLN A 33 9.10 -1.12 -17.78
N GLY A 34 10.42 -1.03 -17.92
CA GLY A 34 11.36 -1.98 -17.32
C GLY A 34 11.24 -2.06 -15.80
N ILE A 35 11.16 -0.90 -15.12
CA ILE A 35 10.95 -0.82 -13.66
C ILE A 35 9.60 -1.43 -13.27
N LEU A 36 8.54 -1.11 -13.99
CA LEU A 36 7.19 -1.61 -13.73
C LEU A 36 7.12 -3.12 -13.89
N VAL A 37 7.67 -3.69 -14.96
CA VAL A 37 7.72 -5.13 -15.19
C VAL A 37 8.57 -5.82 -14.13
N ALA A 38 9.72 -5.27 -13.76
CA ALA A 38 10.56 -5.82 -12.70
C ALA A 38 9.83 -5.85 -11.34
N ARG A 39 9.13 -4.76 -11.00
CA ARG A 39 8.29 -4.67 -9.79
C ARG A 39 7.15 -5.70 -9.84
N TRP A 40 6.44 -5.80 -10.96
CA TRP A 40 5.37 -6.78 -11.14
C TRP A 40 5.86 -8.21 -10.92
N ASN A 41 6.96 -8.58 -11.58
CA ASN A 41 7.56 -9.92 -11.44
C ASN A 41 7.99 -10.22 -10.00
N LYS A 42 8.42 -9.21 -9.24
CA LYS A 42 8.76 -9.35 -7.81
C LYS A 42 7.51 -9.47 -6.92
N SER A 43 6.42 -8.80 -7.29
CA SER A 43 5.16 -8.80 -6.55
C SER A 43 4.22 -9.96 -6.93
N ASN A 44 4.49 -10.68 -8.02
CA ASN A 44 3.69 -11.83 -8.45
C ASN A 44 4.11 -13.13 -7.72
N THR A 45 4.01 -13.10 -6.39
CA THR A 45 4.32 -14.27 -5.56
C THR A 45 3.05 -15.05 -5.21
N PRO A 46 3.14 -16.37 -4.94
CA PRO A 46 2.01 -17.15 -4.42
C PRO A 46 1.31 -16.51 -3.22
N LEU A 47 2.06 -15.82 -2.36
CA LEU A 47 1.53 -15.15 -1.17
C LEU A 47 0.69 -13.92 -1.54
N HIS A 48 1.17 -13.10 -2.47
CA HIS A 48 0.43 -11.92 -2.95
C HIS A 48 -0.83 -12.33 -3.71
N CYS A 49 -0.77 -13.34 -4.58
CA CYS A 49 -1.96 -13.88 -5.25
C CYS A 49 -2.97 -14.43 -4.25
N MET A 50 -2.50 -15.05 -3.17
CA MET A 50 -3.37 -15.52 -2.09
C MET A 50 -4.02 -14.36 -1.36
N ALA A 51 -3.25 -13.35 -0.93
CA ALA A 51 -3.79 -12.16 -0.28
C ALA A 51 -4.83 -11.45 -1.17
N HIS A 52 -4.52 -11.26 -2.46
CA HIS A 52 -5.45 -10.71 -3.45
C HIS A 52 -6.73 -11.56 -3.56
N SER A 53 -6.63 -12.89 -3.52
CA SER A 53 -7.80 -13.78 -3.53
C SER A 53 -8.66 -13.68 -2.26
N LEU A 54 -8.15 -13.09 -1.18
CA LEU A 54 -8.90 -12.91 0.07
C LEU A 54 -9.48 -11.51 0.22
N VAL A 55 -9.27 -10.61 -0.74
CA VAL A 55 -9.85 -9.27 -0.73
C VAL A 55 -11.25 -9.32 -1.33
N PRO A 56 -12.32 -9.19 -0.52
CA PRO A 56 -13.66 -9.47 -1.02
C PRO A 56 -14.20 -8.45 -2.03
N LYS A 57 -13.69 -7.21 -1.99
CA LYS A 57 -13.99 -6.14 -2.95
C LYS A 57 -13.74 -6.56 -4.41
N TYR A 58 -12.80 -7.46 -4.66
CA TYR A 58 -12.44 -7.90 -6.02
C TYR A 58 -13.44 -8.88 -6.63
N TYR A 59 -14.43 -9.33 -5.87
CA TYR A 59 -15.54 -10.15 -6.35
C TYR A 59 -16.81 -9.32 -6.58
N HIS A 60 -16.83 -8.06 -6.16
CA HIS A 60 -18.00 -7.20 -6.27
C HIS A 60 -18.15 -6.63 -7.68
N GLU A 61 -19.39 -6.57 -8.17
CA GLU A 61 -19.68 -6.18 -9.55
C GLU A 61 -19.23 -4.74 -9.87
N SER A 62 -19.24 -3.82 -8.89
CA SER A 62 -18.72 -2.46 -9.10
C SER A 62 -17.23 -2.44 -9.43
N TRP A 63 -16.44 -3.34 -8.82
CA TRP A 63 -15.02 -3.47 -9.12
C TRP A 63 -14.84 -4.17 -10.47
N LEU A 64 -15.59 -5.26 -10.71
CA LEU A 64 -15.49 -6.05 -11.95
C LEU A 64 -15.84 -5.26 -13.20
N LYS A 65 -16.77 -4.28 -13.12
CA LYS A 65 -17.12 -3.40 -14.25
C LYS A 65 -15.94 -2.56 -14.77
N GLY A 66 -14.90 -2.38 -13.96
CA GLY A 66 -13.71 -1.61 -14.35
C GLY A 66 -13.96 -0.10 -14.43
N GLU A 67 -12.89 0.66 -14.60
CA GLU A 67 -12.97 2.11 -14.77
C GLU A 67 -12.86 2.42 -16.27
N SER A 68 -13.93 3.00 -16.81
CA SER A 68 -14.00 3.83 -18.04
C SER A 68 -13.62 3.24 -19.41
N ASN A 69 -12.95 2.09 -19.50
CA ASN A 69 -12.49 1.54 -20.80
C ASN A 69 -13.34 0.36 -21.33
N GLY A 70 -14.45 0.01 -20.68
CA GLY A 70 -15.33 -1.10 -21.08
C GLY A 70 -14.76 -2.51 -20.91
N LEU A 71 -13.51 -2.64 -20.44
CA LEU A 71 -12.87 -3.93 -20.16
C LEU A 71 -13.22 -4.39 -18.74
N ARG A 72 -13.98 -5.49 -18.65
CA ARG A 72 -14.33 -6.16 -17.39
C ARG A 72 -13.06 -6.68 -16.71
N ARG A 73 -12.85 -6.33 -15.43
CA ARG A 73 -11.82 -6.94 -14.60
C ARG A 73 -12.23 -8.39 -14.30
N LEU A 74 -11.26 -9.30 -14.24
CA LEU A 74 -11.52 -10.69 -13.87
C LEU A 74 -11.54 -10.82 -12.35
N ALA A 75 -12.47 -11.60 -11.81
CA ALA A 75 -12.46 -11.93 -10.39
C ALA A 75 -11.25 -12.84 -10.08
N PRO A 76 -10.70 -12.83 -8.86
CA PRO A 76 -9.50 -13.61 -8.53
C PRO A 76 -9.63 -15.13 -8.70
N ASN A 77 -10.87 -15.65 -8.72
CA ASN A 77 -11.17 -17.06 -9.00
C ASN A 77 -11.27 -17.39 -10.50
N GLU A 78 -11.44 -16.37 -11.36
CA GLU A 78 -11.52 -16.51 -12.82
C GLU A 78 -10.15 -16.33 -13.49
N ASP A 79 -9.23 -15.61 -12.82
CA ASP A 79 -7.86 -15.42 -13.27
C ASP A 79 -7.03 -16.71 -13.06
N ILE A 80 -6.45 -17.21 -14.15
CA ILE A 80 -5.72 -18.48 -14.18
C ILE A 80 -4.42 -18.41 -13.38
N GLU A 81 -3.71 -17.28 -13.44
CA GLU A 81 -2.42 -17.10 -12.80
C GLU A 81 -2.61 -16.93 -11.30
N ILE A 82 -3.56 -16.08 -10.90
CA ILE A 82 -3.93 -15.90 -9.49
C ILE A 82 -4.38 -17.23 -8.89
N SER A 83 -5.20 -18.00 -9.63
CA SER A 83 -5.72 -19.28 -9.16
C SER A 83 -4.65 -20.35 -8.98
N GLN A 84 -3.71 -20.47 -9.92
CA GLN A 84 -2.59 -21.40 -9.79
C GLN A 84 -1.66 -21.03 -8.63
N ASN A 85 -1.35 -19.74 -8.47
CA ASN A 85 -0.49 -19.25 -7.40
C ASN A 85 -1.14 -19.36 -6.02
N ARG A 86 -2.47 -19.14 -5.92
CA ARG A 86 -3.25 -19.44 -4.72
C ARG A 86 -3.17 -20.93 -4.35
N LEU A 87 -3.31 -21.83 -5.32
CA LEU A 87 -3.24 -23.27 -5.06
C LEU A 87 -1.86 -23.67 -4.52
N LYS A 88 -0.77 -23.15 -5.09
CA LYS A 88 0.60 -23.35 -4.57
C LYS A 88 0.72 -22.83 -3.13
N CYS A 89 0.13 -21.69 -2.82
CA CYS A 89 0.12 -21.14 -1.46
C CYS A 89 -0.64 -22.05 -0.49
N PHE A 90 -1.83 -22.53 -0.86
CA PHE A 90 -2.60 -23.46 -0.05
C PHE A 90 -1.83 -24.75 0.26
N GLN A 91 -1.22 -25.38 -0.76
CA GLN A 91 -0.44 -26.60 -0.60
C GLN A 91 0.79 -26.40 0.32
N ARG A 92 1.39 -25.21 0.29
CA ARG A 92 2.54 -24.89 1.14
C ARG A 92 2.14 -24.60 2.58
N TYR A 93 0.99 -23.95 2.79
CA TYR A 93 0.54 -23.51 4.10
C TYR A 93 -0.20 -24.62 4.87
N PHE A 94 -1.16 -25.30 4.23
CA PHE A 94 -1.92 -26.40 4.83
C PHE A 94 -1.23 -27.73 4.54
N LYS A 95 -0.37 -28.15 5.48
CA LYS A 95 0.36 -29.43 5.38
C LYS A 95 -0.53 -30.65 5.63
N ASP A 96 -1.57 -30.49 6.44
CA ASP A 96 -2.55 -31.55 6.68
C ASP A 96 -3.54 -31.65 5.51
N PRO A 97 -3.74 -32.85 4.91
CA PRO A 97 -4.68 -33.01 3.80
C PRO A 97 -6.13 -32.68 4.13
N ASN A 98 -6.57 -32.88 5.39
CA ASN A 98 -7.95 -32.55 5.77
C ASN A 98 -8.15 -31.04 5.85
N ASP A 99 -7.21 -30.33 6.47
CA ASP A 99 -7.21 -28.86 6.49
C ASP A 99 -7.14 -28.26 5.09
N LEU A 100 -6.29 -28.80 4.21
CA LEU A 100 -6.19 -28.35 2.81
C LEU A 100 -7.51 -28.54 2.05
N LYS A 101 -8.17 -29.69 2.24
CA LYS A 101 -9.48 -29.96 1.64
C LYS A 101 -10.53 -29.00 2.19
N LYS A 102 -10.55 -28.81 3.51
CA LYS A 102 -11.51 -27.93 4.17
C LYS A 102 -11.30 -26.47 3.76
N SER A 103 -10.07 -25.97 3.73
CA SER A 103 -9.76 -24.60 3.30
C SER A 103 -10.14 -24.36 1.84
N SER A 104 -9.99 -25.37 0.98
CA SER A 104 -10.42 -25.29 -0.43
C SER A 104 -11.93 -25.21 -0.56
N LEU A 105 -12.68 -25.96 0.25
CA LEU A 105 -14.14 -25.90 0.30
C LEU A 105 -14.63 -24.55 0.84
N GLU A 106 -14.00 -24.05 1.92
CA GLU A 106 -14.29 -22.74 2.49
C GLU A 106 -14.04 -21.62 1.47
N TYR A 107 -12.92 -21.68 0.75
CA TYR A 107 -12.63 -20.73 -0.34
C TYR A 107 -13.67 -20.81 -1.46
N GLY A 108 -14.09 -22.01 -1.85
CA GLY A 108 -15.15 -22.20 -2.84
C GLY A 108 -16.49 -21.60 -2.40
N ALA A 109 -16.85 -21.74 -1.12
CA ALA A 109 -18.06 -21.14 -0.58
C ALA A 109 -18.00 -19.60 -0.63
N PHE A 110 -16.85 -19.03 -0.26
CA PHE A 110 -16.59 -17.59 -0.31
C PHE A 110 -16.64 -17.04 -1.75
N CYS A 111 -15.84 -17.58 -2.68
CA CYS A 111 -15.69 -16.97 -4.01
C CYS A 111 -16.91 -17.13 -4.90
N CYS A 112 -17.71 -18.19 -4.70
CA CYS A 112 -18.94 -18.40 -5.46
C CYS A 112 -20.17 -17.76 -4.81
N GLY A 113 -20.02 -17.10 -3.65
CA GLY A 113 -21.16 -16.55 -2.92
C GLY A 113 -22.17 -17.63 -2.50
N ASN A 114 -21.70 -18.82 -2.12
CA ASN A 114 -22.58 -19.90 -1.69
C ASN A 114 -22.96 -19.77 -0.21
N GLY A 115 -24.19 -20.15 0.13
CA GLY A 115 -24.68 -20.10 1.51
C GLY A 115 -24.71 -18.66 2.04
N TYR A 116 -24.14 -18.45 3.24
CA TYR A 116 -24.11 -17.14 3.91
C TYR A 116 -23.45 -16.03 3.06
N PHE A 117 -22.44 -16.36 2.25
CA PHE A 117 -21.77 -15.37 1.40
C PHE A 117 -22.63 -14.85 0.24
N GLY A 118 -23.73 -15.54 -0.07
CA GLY A 118 -24.70 -15.13 -1.08
C GLY A 118 -25.83 -14.26 -0.54
N GLU A 119 -25.87 -14.02 0.78
CA GLU A 119 -26.91 -13.18 1.36
C GLU A 119 -26.77 -11.73 0.90
N PRO A 120 -27.87 -11.02 0.54
CA PRO A 120 -27.79 -9.68 -0.03
C PRO A 120 -27.00 -8.68 0.82
N HIS A 121 -27.14 -8.74 2.15
CA HIS A 121 -26.42 -7.85 3.06
C HIS A 121 -24.91 -8.13 3.10
N VAL A 122 -24.49 -9.38 2.90
CA VAL A 122 -23.08 -9.79 2.85
C VAL A 122 -22.43 -9.40 1.52
N ILE A 123 -23.21 -9.43 0.43
CA ILE A 123 -22.78 -8.96 -0.89
C ILE A 123 -22.66 -7.43 -0.88
N ASP A 124 -23.62 -6.71 -0.32
CA ASP A 124 -23.58 -5.25 -0.25
C ASP A 124 -22.37 -4.76 0.55
N ALA A 125 -22.07 -5.42 1.67
CA ALA A 125 -20.87 -5.18 2.48
C ALA A 125 -19.55 -5.33 1.70
N MET A 126 -19.52 -6.03 0.56
CA MET A 126 -18.31 -6.10 -0.30
C MET A 126 -17.86 -4.73 -0.83
N GLY A 127 -18.80 -3.81 -1.00
CA GLY A 127 -18.57 -2.54 -1.68
C GLY A 127 -17.97 -1.46 -0.79
N TYR A 128 -18.25 -1.49 0.52
CA TYR A 128 -17.92 -0.40 1.43
C TYR A 128 -17.14 -0.82 2.70
N GLU A 129 -17.21 -2.08 3.13
CA GLU A 129 -16.44 -2.50 4.31
C GLU A 129 -14.96 -2.71 3.97
N GLU A 130 -14.09 -2.34 4.92
CA GLU A 130 -12.69 -2.70 4.84
C GLU A 130 -12.50 -4.23 4.89
N PRO A 131 -11.52 -4.79 4.15
CA PRO A 131 -11.35 -6.23 4.05
C PRO A 131 -11.25 -6.94 5.41
N LEU A 132 -10.47 -6.41 6.35
CA LEU A 132 -10.29 -7.00 7.68
C LEU A 132 -11.58 -6.97 8.52
N SER A 133 -12.29 -5.83 8.51
CA SER A 133 -13.58 -5.67 9.20
C SER A 133 -14.61 -6.66 8.68
N ARG A 134 -14.63 -6.87 7.36
CA ARG A 134 -15.53 -7.85 6.76
C ARG A 134 -15.21 -9.28 7.14
N TRP A 135 -13.94 -9.66 7.15
CA TRP A 135 -13.53 -10.98 7.65
C TRP A 135 -13.92 -11.16 9.13
N ALA A 136 -13.95 -10.09 9.93
CA ALA A 136 -14.48 -10.12 11.30
C ALA A 136 -15.99 -10.36 11.36
N ASN A 137 -16.75 -9.63 10.56
CA ASN A 137 -18.22 -9.68 10.57
C ASN A 137 -18.77 -10.97 9.96
N HIS A 138 -18.15 -11.46 8.88
CA HIS A 138 -18.74 -12.48 8.02
C HIS A 138 -17.90 -13.76 7.86
N GLY A 139 -16.68 -13.79 8.41
CA GLY A 139 -15.74 -14.91 8.25
C GLY A 139 -16.04 -16.15 9.11
N VAL A 140 -16.97 -16.07 10.06
CA VAL A 140 -17.22 -17.14 11.06
C VAL A 140 -17.60 -18.49 10.44
N ASN A 141 -18.24 -18.47 9.26
CA ASN A 141 -18.66 -19.67 8.54
C ASN A 141 -17.50 -20.38 7.79
N VAL A 142 -16.33 -19.74 7.73
CA VAL A 142 -15.12 -20.21 7.02
C VAL A 142 -13.87 -19.98 7.90
N PRO A 143 -13.76 -20.64 9.05
CA PRO A 143 -12.77 -20.30 10.08
C PRO A 143 -11.30 -20.49 9.64
N LEU A 144 -11.00 -21.48 8.77
CA LEU A 144 -9.62 -21.65 8.29
C LEU A 144 -9.26 -20.52 7.32
N LEU A 145 -10.18 -20.15 6.45
CA LEU A 145 -10.01 -19.07 5.50
C LEU A 145 -9.94 -17.71 6.21
N GLN A 146 -10.80 -17.48 7.21
CA GLN A 146 -10.79 -16.27 8.05
C GLN A 146 -9.45 -16.12 8.78
N SER A 147 -8.95 -17.19 9.42
CA SER A 147 -7.64 -17.18 10.08
C SER A 147 -6.51 -16.84 9.11
N LEU A 148 -6.56 -17.38 7.89
CA LEU A 148 -5.58 -17.07 6.85
C LEU A 148 -5.71 -15.63 6.35
N ALA A 149 -6.93 -15.12 6.19
CA ALA A 149 -7.18 -13.74 5.79
C ALA A 149 -6.63 -12.74 6.80
N TYR A 150 -6.85 -12.96 8.10
CA TYR A 150 -6.23 -12.14 9.13
C TYR A 150 -4.72 -12.12 9.02
N LYS A 151 -4.08 -13.29 8.89
CA LYS A 151 -2.62 -13.37 8.81
C LYS A 151 -2.03 -12.65 7.61
N LEU A 152 -2.71 -12.70 6.46
CA LEU A 152 -2.21 -12.12 5.21
C LEU A 152 -2.55 -10.64 5.08
N LEU A 153 -3.79 -10.27 5.36
CA LEU A 153 -4.27 -8.90 5.19
C LEU A 153 -3.79 -7.97 6.31
N SER A 154 -3.31 -8.50 7.44
CA SER A 154 -2.65 -7.71 8.48
C SER A 154 -1.16 -7.50 8.23
N GLN A 155 -0.57 -8.08 7.18
CA GLN A 155 0.83 -7.82 6.86
C GLN A 155 0.96 -6.46 6.18
N PRO A 156 1.91 -5.61 6.61
CA PRO A 156 2.24 -4.41 5.84
C PRO A 156 2.72 -4.82 4.45
N ALA A 157 2.19 -4.16 3.41
CA ALA A 157 2.51 -4.45 2.02
C ALA A 157 3.79 -3.75 1.54
N SER A 158 4.37 -2.89 2.38
CA SER A 158 5.49 -2.01 2.07
C SER A 158 6.74 -2.36 2.89
N SER A 159 7.91 -2.18 2.29
CA SER A 159 9.18 -2.23 3.03
C SER A 159 9.43 -0.96 3.84
N SER A 160 8.71 0.13 3.58
CA SER A 160 8.81 1.41 4.31
C SER A 160 8.64 1.21 5.81
N CYS A 161 7.74 0.32 6.25
CA CYS A 161 7.63 -0.05 7.66
C CYS A 161 8.94 -0.56 8.27
N CYS A 162 9.67 -1.39 7.52
CA CYS A 162 10.96 -1.94 7.93
C CYS A 162 12.09 -0.92 7.76
N GLU A 163 12.10 -0.17 6.67
CA GLU A 163 13.08 0.89 6.38
C GLU A 163 13.05 1.95 7.49
N ARG A 164 11.85 2.34 7.96
CA ARG A 164 11.70 3.23 9.12
C ARG A 164 12.33 2.67 10.39
N ASN A 165 12.16 1.37 10.67
CA ASN A 165 12.82 0.74 11.81
C ASN A 165 14.35 0.74 11.65
N TRP A 166 14.85 0.54 10.43
CA TRP A 166 16.29 0.61 10.13
C TRP A 166 16.83 2.03 10.22
N SER A 167 16.07 3.04 9.81
CA SER A 167 16.42 4.46 9.98
C SER A 167 16.51 4.83 11.46
N THR A 168 15.53 4.42 12.28
CA THR A 168 15.59 4.58 13.74
C THR A 168 16.79 3.85 14.35
N PHE A 169 17.09 2.64 13.88
CA PHE A 169 18.29 1.90 14.32
C PHE A 169 19.56 2.68 13.97
N SER A 170 19.67 3.23 12.75
CA SER A 170 20.80 4.04 12.29
C SER A 170 20.98 5.32 13.14
N LEU A 171 19.88 5.97 13.51
CA LEU A 171 19.87 7.15 14.38
C LEU A 171 20.40 6.82 15.79
N ILE A 172 19.93 5.71 16.38
CA ILE A 172 20.30 5.27 17.74
C ILE A 172 21.74 4.73 17.76
N HIS A 173 22.11 3.96 16.74
CA HIS A 173 23.39 3.27 16.62
C HIS A 173 24.15 3.76 15.39
N SER A 174 24.67 4.99 15.50
CA SER A 174 25.50 5.61 14.47
C SER A 174 26.98 5.31 14.68
N ILE A 175 27.80 5.58 13.66
CA ILE A 175 29.27 5.45 13.72
C ILE A 175 29.86 6.26 14.90
N LYS A 176 29.21 7.37 15.29
CA LYS A 176 29.61 8.20 16.45
C LYS A 176 29.00 7.74 17.78
N ARG A 177 27.92 6.95 17.78
CA ARG A 177 27.18 6.47 18.97
C ARG A 177 27.10 4.93 19.02
N ASN A 178 28.24 4.26 18.87
CA ASN A 178 28.32 2.79 18.74
C ASN A 178 28.52 2.01 20.06
N LYS A 179 28.43 2.65 21.22
CA LYS A 179 28.75 2.03 22.53
C LYS A 179 27.59 1.26 23.17
N LEU A 180 26.49 1.04 22.44
CA LEU A 180 25.33 0.31 22.95
C LEU A 180 25.43 -1.18 22.59
N ALA A 181 25.03 -2.04 23.52
CA ALA A 181 24.85 -3.46 23.21
C ALA A 181 23.66 -3.63 22.26
N THR A 182 23.74 -4.57 21.31
CA THR A 182 22.70 -4.81 20.30
C THR A 182 21.31 -4.98 20.90
N SER A 183 21.18 -5.76 21.99
CA SER A 183 19.91 -5.96 22.70
C SER A 183 19.29 -4.65 23.19
N ARG A 184 20.12 -3.70 23.66
CA ARG A 184 19.65 -2.40 24.11
C ARG A 184 19.24 -1.50 22.96
N VAL A 185 19.87 -1.65 21.79
CA VAL A 185 19.45 -0.94 20.58
C VAL A 185 18.09 -1.46 20.11
N GLU A 186 17.90 -2.78 20.10
CA GLU A 186 16.60 -3.41 19.78
C GLU A 186 15.48 -2.90 20.71
N ASP A 187 15.73 -2.87 22.03
CA ASP A 187 14.77 -2.34 23.01
C ASP A 187 14.45 -0.85 22.74
N LEU A 188 15.46 -0.04 22.42
CA LEU A 188 15.26 1.39 22.13
C LEU A 188 14.49 1.61 20.83
N VAL A 189 14.76 0.85 19.78
CA VAL A 189 14.00 0.88 18.52
C VAL A 189 12.56 0.48 18.79
N PHE A 190 12.33 -0.59 19.57
CA PHE A 190 11.00 -1.03 19.96
C PHE A 190 10.24 0.04 20.74
N ILE A 191 10.86 0.66 21.74
CA ILE A 191 10.25 1.74 22.53
C ILE A 191 9.94 2.94 21.64
N HIS A 192 10.88 3.38 20.81
CA HIS A 192 10.71 4.52 19.92
C HIS A 192 9.55 4.29 18.94
N TYR A 193 9.51 3.13 18.28
CA TYR A 193 8.45 2.78 17.34
C TYR A 193 7.07 2.69 18.00
N ASN A 194 6.96 2.07 19.18
CA ASN A 194 5.68 1.99 19.88
C ASN A 194 5.21 3.36 20.41
N LEU A 195 6.12 4.18 20.94
CA LEU A 195 5.80 5.55 21.37
C LEU A 195 5.29 6.39 20.18
N ARG A 196 5.91 6.24 19.02
CA ARG A 196 5.49 6.85 17.76
C ARG A 196 4.06 6.43 17.39
N LEU A 197 3.77 5.13 17.32
CA LEU A 197 2.43 4.60 17.02
C LEU A 197 1.35 5.04 18.03
N LEU A 198 1.70 5.17 19.30
CA LEU A 198 0.77 5.65 20.34
C LEU A 198 0.55 7.16 20.27
N SER A 199 1.57 7.92 19.85
CA SER A 199 1.49 9.38 19.73
C SER A 199 0.65 9.79 18.54
N ARG A 200 0.79 9.10 17.39
CA ARG A 200 0.02 9.35 16.16
C ARG A 200 -1.49 9.27 16.32
N ARG A 201 -1.95 8.46 17.27
CA ARG A 201 -3.38 8.34 17.60
C ARG A 201 -3.91 9.52 18.41
N LYS A 202 -3.07 10.49 18.78
CA LYS A 202 -3.43 11.66 19.57
C LYS A 202 -3.34 12.91 18.69
N GLU A 203 -4.31 13.81 18.80
CA GLU A 203 -4.31 15.09 18.08
C GLU A 203 -3.04 15.94 18.32
N LYS A 204 -2.40 15.78 19.49
CA LYS A 204 -1.14 16.47 19.83
C LYS A 204 0.05 16.10 18.94
N TYR A 205 -0.08 15.06 18.11
CA TYR A 205 0.96 14.68 17.15
C TYR A 205 0.93 15.53 15.89
N THR A 206 -0.27 15.92 15.44
CA THR A 206 -0.45 16.81 14.27
C THR A 206 -0.55 18.28 14.67
N SER A 207 -0.83 18.57 15.95
CA SER A 207 -1.01 19.93 16.46
C SER A 207 -0.04 20.29 17.59
N GLY A 208 0.37 21.56 17.64
CA GLY A 208 1.20 22.12 18.70
C GLY A 208 2.71 22.12 18.41
N PRO A 209 3.54 22.52 19.38
CA PRO A 209 4.98 22.76 19.18
C PRO A 209 5.82 21.48 18.99
N SER A 210 5.25 20.31 19.32
CA SER A 210 5.89 19.00 19.13
C SER A 210 5.24 18.21 17.99
N LYS A 211 4.65 18.89 17.01
CA LYS A 211 4.08 18.23 15.84
C LYS A 211 5.17 17.44 15.13
N TYR A 212 4.86 16.22 14.71
CA TYR A 212 5.79 15.39 13.92
C TYR A 212 7.18 15.21 14.56
N TRP A 213 7.24 15.13 15.90
CA TRP A 213 8.51 15.10 16.65
C TRP A 213 9.45 13.95 16.28
N ASP A 214 8.94 12.92 15.61
CA ASP A 214 9.62 11.73 15.12
C ASP A 214 10.20 11.86 13.70
N LEU A 215 10.01 13.00 13.02
CA LEU A 215 10.46 13.25 11.64
C LEU A 215 11.74 14.08 11.64
N GLY A 216 12.63 13.83 10.66
CA GLY A 216 13.86 14.61 10.48
C GLY A 216 15.03 14.23 11.40
N GLY A 217 14.90 13.20 12.26
CA GLY A 217 16.02 12.73 13.09
C GLY A 217 16.75 13.83 13.88
N ASP A 218 18.09 13.73 13.97
CA ASP A 218 18.95 14.74 14.63
C ASP A 218 19.32 15.92 13.72
N TYR A 219 18.97 15.86 12.43
CA TYR A 219 19.33 16.84 11.42
C TYR A 219 18.06 17.51 10.94
N PHE A 220 17.82 18.77 11.34
CA PHE A 220 16.73 19.59 10.80
C PHE A 220 16.98 19.94 9.33
N ASN A 221 17.02 18.93 8.47
CA ASN A 221 17.12 19.07 7.03
C ASN A 221 15.72 18.90 6.47
N ILE A 222 15.21 19.96 5.85
CA ILE A 222 13.83 20.06 5.39
C ILE A 222 13.54 18.98 4.34
N ASP A 223 14.51 18.70 3.46
CA ASP A 223 14.39 17.71 2.38
C ASP A 223 14.27 16.26 2.91
N GLU A 224 15.00 15.93 3.98
CA GLU A 224 14.96 14.60 4.61
C GLU A 224 13.65 14.40 5.39
N SER A 225 13.13 15.48 5.97
CA SER A 225 11.81 15.48 6.62
C SER A 225 10.67 15.30 5.62
N ILE A 226 10.77 15.88 4.42
CA ILE A 226 9.80 15.70 3.32
C ILE A 226 9.80 14.25 2.83
N ASN A 227 10.98 13.64 2.62
CA ASN A 227 11.03 12.24 2.21
C ASN A 227 10.45 11.30 3.28
N ASP A 228 10.78 11.53 4.56
CA ASP A 228 10.19 10.79 5.68
C ASP A 228 8.66 10.95 5.74
N LEU A 229 8.15 12.15 5.45
CA LEU A 229 6.70 12.43 5.35
C LEU A 229 6.07 11.65 4.19
N VAL A 230 6.65 11.70 2.99
CA VAL A 230 6.15 10.97 1.82
C VAL A 230 6.15 9.45 2.07
N GLU A 231 7.18 8.91 2.72
CA GLU A 231 7.21 7.50 3.10
C GLU A 231 6.10 7.13 4.11
N LEU A 232 5.63 8.09 4.90
CA LEU A 232 4.54 7.88 5.86
C LEU A 232 3.16 7.92 5.24
N SER A 233 2.93 8.78 4.23
CA SER A 233 1.64 8.83 3.54
C SER A 233 1.32 7.52 2.81
N ILE A 234 2.35 6.77 2.38
CA ILE A 234 2.20 5.45 1.76
C ILE A 234 1.50 4.45 2.68
N ASP A 235 1.74 4.52 3.99
CA ASP A 235 1.24 3.56 4.96
C ASP A 235 0.03 4.08 5.77
N GLU A 236 -0.15 5.40 5.84
CA GLU A 236 -1.22 6.06 6.60
C GLU A 236 -1.95 7.08 5.69
N SER A 237 -2.98 6.66 4.97
CA SER A 237 -3.75 7.53 4.04
C SER A 237 -4.40 8.74 4.71
N GLN A 238 -4.63 8.70 6.03
CA GLN A 238 -5.12 9.85 6.81
C GLN A 238 -4.10 10.99 6.89
N LEU A 239 -2.82 10.70 6.63
CA LEU A 239 -1.75 11.69 6.56
C LEU A 239 -1.63 12.31 5.17
N GLU A 240 -2.20 11.69 4.13
CA GLU A 240 -2.14 12.12 2.73
C GLU A 240 -2.79 13.50 2.51
N GLY A 241 -3.79 13.86 3.32
CA GLY A 241 -4.49 15.16 3.27
C GLY A 241 -3.73 16.35 3.87
N VAL A 242 -2.66 16.12 4.64
CA VAL A 242 -1.83 17.20 5.20
C VAL A 242 -0.89 17.79 4.13
N PHE A 243 -0.70 17.10 3.01
CA PHE A 243 0.32 17.43 2.00
C PHE A 243 -0.07 18.55 1.04
N PHE A 244 -1.35 18.68 0.67
CA PHE A 244 -1.74 19.54 -0.45
C PHE A 244 -2.34 20.89 -0.05
N GLU A 245 -2.69 21.09 1.22
CA GLU A 245 -3.20 22.39 1.70
C GLU A 245 -2.05 23.33 2.10
N ASP A 246 -1.01 22.81 2.78
CA ASP A 246 0.14 23.62 3.22
C ASP A 246 1.04 24.06 2.04
N GLU A 247 1.15 23.27 0.95
CA GLU A 247 1.89 23.66 -0.27
C GLU A 247 1.27 24.86 -1.01
N VAL A 248 -0.04 25.11 -0.88
CA VAL A 248 -0.71 26.26 -1.53
C VAL A 248 -0.53 27.54 -0.71
N GLN A 249 -0.32 27.42 0.60
CA GLN A 249 -0.11 28.56 1.49
C GLN A 249 1.34 29.05 1.46
N ASP A 250 2.31 28.14 1.50
CA ASP A 250 3.74 28.51 1.55
C ASP A 250 4.29 29.03 0.20
N LEU A 251 3.61 28.77 -0.93
CA LEU A 251 3.95 29.35 -2.23
C LEU A 251 3.36 30.75 -2.46
N GLN A 252 2.42 31.21 -1.62
CA GLN A 252 1.84 32.56 -1.72
C GLN A 252 2.61 33.60 -0.88
N GLU A 253 3.49 33.17 0.03
CA GLU A 253 4.23 34.05 0.95
C GLU A 253 5.64 34.46 0.48
N PHE A 254 6.09 34.06 -0.72
CA PHE A 254 7.27 34.66 -1.34
C PHE A 254 6.90 35.90 -2.15
N ASP A 255 7.02 37.05 -1.49
CA ASP A 255 6.75 38.41 -1.94
C ASP A 255 7.17 38.71 -3.40
N ILE A 256 6.22 39.27 -4.17
CA ILE A 256 6.55 40.26 -5.20
C ILE A 256 6.70 41.58 -4.44
N GLU A 257 7.91 41.89 -3.98
CA GLU A 257 8.26 43.27 -3.65
C GLU A 257 8.25 44.07 -4.96
N GLU A 258 7.17 44.84 -5.18
CA GLU A 258 7.11 45.90 -6.19
C GLU A 258 8.25 46.89 -5.91
N ILE A 259 9.28 46.87 -6.74
CA ILE A 259 10.22 47.98 -6.85
C ILE A 259 9.49 49.11 -7.59
N GLU A 260 9.04 50.11 -6.84
CA GLU A 260 8.62 51.42 -7.37
C GLU A 260 9.82 52.06 -8.11
N GLU A 261 9.76 52.14 -9.44
CA GLU A 261 10.57 53.08 -10.22
C GLU A 261 9.86 54.44 -10.23
N ASP A 262 10.21 55.30 -9.28
CA ASP A 262 9.95 56.74 -9.33
C ASP A 262 11.25 57.52 -9.66
N ASP A 263 11.19 58.26 -10.78
CA ASP A 263 11.88 59.51 -11.13
C ASP A 263 13.43 59.65 -11.10
N LEU A 264 14.03 59.59 -12.31
CA LEU A 264 14.86 60.63 -13.02
C LEU A 264 15.97 60.06 -13.91
#